data_AF-A0A1M5A629-F1
#
_entry.id   AF-A0A1M5A629-F1
#
_cell.length_a   1.000
_cell.length_b   1.000
_cell.length_c   1.000
_cell.angle_alpha   90.00
_cell.angle_beta   90.00
_cell.angle_gamma   90.00
#
_symmetry.space_group_name_H-M   'P 1'
#
loop_
_entity.id
_entity.type
_entity.pdbx_description
1 polymer ?
#
loop_
_entity_poly.entity_id
_entity_poly.type
_entity_poly.pdbx_seq_one_letter_code
_entity_poly.pdbx_strand_id
1 'polypeptide(L)'
;MRIVSCLLLLIMVSAFTCNKDSRIVAAKSLPTYTYAQTQCADPWPTSPNDSVTAGNVRQYLKERGVEVSFVSVKKTSEAATCLACTCPSGKTIFVGASDEATTVKLLNQVGFK
;
A
#
# COMPACT_ATOMS: atom_id res chain seq x y z
N MET A 1 -47.29 3.39 47.08
CA MET A 1 -46.12 2.65 46.56
C MET A 1 -46.45 1.95 45.22
N ARG A 2 -46.91 2.68 44.19
CA ARG A 2 -47.24 2.09 42.86
C ARG A 2 -46.60 2.81 41.67
N ILE A 3 -46.02 4.00 41.89
CA ILE A 3 -45.41 4.82 40.83
C ILE A 3 -43.94 4.43 40.61
N VAL A 4 -43.24 4.00 41.66
CA VAL A 4 -41.81 3.60 41.59
C VAL A 4 -41.61 2.28 40.82
N SER A 5 -42.63 1.42 40.76
CA SER A 5 -42.56 0.13 40.05
C SER A 5 -42.62 0.27 38.52
N CYS A 6 -43.19 1.36 38.00
CA CYS A 6 -43.26 1.57 36.54
C CYS A 6 -41.97 2.20 35.97
N LEU A 7 -41.25 2.99 36.77
CA LEU A 7 -40.03 3.67 36.31
C LEU A 7 -38.83 2.73 36.15
N LEU A 8 -38.79 1.63 36.90
CA LEU A 8 -37.70 0.65 36.84
C LEU A 8 -37.75 -0.27 35.60
N LEU A 9 -38.90 -0.37 34.91
CA LEU A 9 -39.05 -1.20 33.72
C LEU A 9 -38.63 -0.51 32.41
N LEU A 10 -38.56 0.82 32.38
CA LEU A 10 -38.22 1.59 31.18
C LEU A 10 -36.71 1.72 30.92
N ILE A 11 -35.86 1.37 31.88
CA ILE A 11 -34.39 1.54 31.77
C ILE A 11 -33.71 0.31 31.14
N MET A 12 -34.39 -0.85 31.04
CA MET A 12 -33.83 -2.09 30.52
C MET A 12 -33.85 -2.23 28.98
N VAL A 13 -34.47 -1.31 28.24
CA VAL A 13 -34.71 -1.48 26.78
C VAL A 13 -33.67 -0.75 25.91
N SER A 14 -32.74 0.02 26.47
CA SER A 14 -31.78 0.81 25.67
C SER A 14 -30.46 0.10 25.30
N ALA A 15 -30.26 -1.16 25.67
CA ALA A 15 -28.96 -1.83 25.52
C ALA A 15 -28.69 -2.53 24.16
N PHE A 16 -29.64 -2.59 23.22
CA PHE A 16 -29.46 -3.36 21.97
C PHE A 16 -29.92 -2.66 20.68
N THR A 17 -29.46 -1.43 20.44
CA THR A 17 -29.40 -0.92 19.06
C THR A 17 -28.03 -0.33 18.76
N CYS A 18 -27.03 -1.21 18.70
CA CYS A 18 -25.82 -0.96 17.94
C CYS A 18 -25.99 -1.69 16.60
N ASN A 19 -26.79 -1.11 15.70
CA ASN A 19 -26.74 -1.53 14.30
C ASN A 19 -25.47 -0.91 13.71
N LYS A 20 -24.35 -1.58 13.92
CA LYS A 20 -23.06 -1.21 13.33
C LYS A 20 -23.10 -1.62 11.87
N ASP A 21 -23.88 -0.87 11.10
CA ASP A 21 -23.93 -0.96 9.64
C ASP A 21 -22.54 -0.58 9.12
N SER A 22 -21.70 -1.62 9.00
CA SER A 22 -20.33 -1.53 8.50
C SER A 22 -20.30 -1.91 7.02
N ARG A 23 -21.38 -1.61 6.28
CA ARG A 23 -21.39 -1.69 4.82
C ARG A 23 -21.00 -0.39 4.14
N ILE A 24 -20.26 0.47 4.82
CA ILE A 24 -19.24 1.23 4.12
C ILE A 24 -18.01 0.35 4.17
N VAL A 25 -17.76 -0.35 3.05
CA VAL A 25 -16.40 -0.73 2.69
C VAL A 25 -15.63 0.60 2.68
N ALA A 26 -15.13 0.99 3.85
CA ALA A 26 -14.07 1.97 3.95
C ALA A 26 -13.05 1.44 2.96
N ALA A 27 -12.85 2.17 1.86
CA ALA A 27 -11.92 1.78 0.81
C ALA A 27 -10.65 1.31 1.52
N LYS A 28 -10.43 -0.01 1.58
CA LYS A 28 -9.30 -0.57 2.32
C LYS A 28 -8.10 0.01 1.59
N SER A 29 -7.49 1.04 2.17
CA SER A 29 -6.36 1.73 1.57
C SER A 29 -5.28 0.68 1.41
N LEU A 30 -4.96 0.35 0.16
CA LEU A 30 -4.00 -0.70 -0.10
C LEU A 30 -2.65 -0.31 0.53
N PRO A 31 -1.96 -1.24 1.21
CA PRO A 31 -0.60 -1.02 1.64
C PRO A 31 0.26 -0.52 0.48
N THR A 32 1.10 0.46 0.78
CA THR A 32 2.05 1.02 -0.17
C THR A 32 3.44 0.55 0.18
N TYR A 33 4.12 -0.03 -0.79
CA TYR A 33 5.49 -0.49 -0.70
C TYR A 33 6.41 0.44 -1.50
N THR A 34 7.64 0.58 -1.04
CA THR A 34 8.61 1.52 -1.60
C THR A 34 9.90 0.84 -2.04
N TYR A 35 10.47 1.30 -3.14
CA TYR A 35 11.78 0.88 -3.63
C TYR A 35 12.61 2.10 -3.99
N ALA A 36 13.83 2.19 -3.45
CA ALA A 36 14.77 3.26 -3.77
C ALA A 36 15.39 2.98 -5.14
N GLN A 37 15.02 3.77 -6.15
CA GLN A 37 15.48 3.57 -7.51
C GLN A 37 17.00 3.76 -7.59
N THR A 38 17.68 2.87 -8.30
CA THR A 38 19.12 2.96 -8.54
C THR A 38 19.42 3.62 -9.89
N GLN A 39 20.69 3.97 -10.13
CA GLN A 39 21.08 4.60 -11.39
C GLN A 39 21.00 3.65 -12.60
N CYS A 40 21.38 2.38 -12.42
CA CYS A 40 21.29 1.38 -13.49
C CYS A 40 21.19 -0.09 -13.03
N ALA A 41 21.14 -0.36 -11.73
CA ALA A 41 21.11 -1.73 -11.20
C ALA A 41 19.69 -2.27 -10.93
N ASP A 42 18.66 -1.52 -11.33
CA ASP A 42 17.27 -1.97 -11.17
C ASP A 42 16.98 -3.19 -12.04
N PRO A 43 16.15 -4.14 -11.56
CA PRO A 43 15.94 -5.41 -12.26
C PRO A 43 14.96 -5.30 -13.45
N TRP A 44 14.38 -4.13 -13.68
CA TRP A 44 13.52 -3.82 -14.83
C TRP A 44 14.26 -2.93 -15.83
N PRO A 45 13.84 -2.89 -17.11
CA PRO A 45 14.48 -2.03 -18.11
C PRO A 45 14.48 -0.56 -17.70
N THR A 46 15.63 0.09 -17.90
CA THR A 46 15.83 1.49 -17.54
C THR A 46 15.15 2.42 -18.54
N SER A 47 14.64 3.55 -18.05
CA SER A 47 14.04 4.59 -18.86
C SER A 47 14.18 5.95 -18.17
N PRO A 48 14.47 7.03 -18.92
CA PRO A 48 14.44 8.39 -18.38
C PRO A 48 12.99 8.89 -18.12
N ASN A 49 11.99 8.24 -18.72
CA ASN A 49 10.58 8.58 -18.56
C ASN A 49 9.95 7.75 -17.43
N ASP A 50 9.41 8.45 -16.42
CA ASP A 50 8.82 7.85 -15.22
C ASP A 50 7.57 7.00 -15.50
N SER A 51 6.78 7.35 -16.52
CA SER A 51 5.61 6.56 -16.92
C SER A 51 6.03 5.22 -17.55
N VAL A 52 7.08 5.23 -18.37
CA VAL A 52 7.66 4.00 -18.94
C VAL A 52 8.27 3.15 -17.82
N THR A 53 9.00 3.75 -16.90
CA THR A 53 9.55 3.05 -15.72
C THR A 53 8.43 2.41 -14.88
N ALA A 54 7.33 3.12 -14.62
CA ALA A 54 6.18 2.57 -13.90
C ALA A 54 5.55 1.37 -14.63
N GLY A 55 5.47 1.42 -15.97
CA GLY A 55 5.03 0.30 -16.80
C GLY A 55 5.97 -0.91 -16.70
N ASN A 56 7.28 -0.68 -16.78
CA ASN A 56 8.30 -1.72 -16.66
C ASN A 56 8.27 -2.41 -15.29
N VAL A 57 8.12 -1.64 -14.20
CA VAL A 57 7.98 -2.17 -12.84
C VAL A 57 6.71 -3.01 -12.72
N ARG A 58 5.57 -2.52 -13.22
CA ARG A 58 4.29 -3.25 -13.19
C ARG A 58 4.43 -4.59 -13.91
N GLN A 59 5.01 -4.60 -15.10
CA GLN A 59 5.22 -5.81 -15.88
C GLN A 59 6.16 -6.79 -15.16
N TYR A 60 7.28 -6.30 -14.63
CA TYR A 60 8.26 -7.08 -13.88
C TYR A 60 7.65 -7.79 -12.65
N LEU A 61 6.80 -7.08 -11.90
CA LEU A 61 6.10 -7.61 -10.72
C LEU A 61 5.01 -8.62 -11.13
N LYS A 62 4.27 -8.33 -12.21
CA LYS A 62 3.25 -9.25 -12.74
C LYS A 62 3.86 -10.59 -13.17
N GLU A 63 5.00 -10.57 -13.85
CA GLU A 63 5.73 -11.80 -14.25
C GLU A 63 6.19 -12.64 -13.05
N ARG A 64 6.22 -12.06 -11.85
CA ARG A 64 6.54 -12.72 -10.58
C ARG A 64 5.30 -13.08 -9.75
N GLY A 65 4.11 -12.94 -10.33
CA GLY A 65 2.85 -13.25 -9.66
C GLY A 65 2.40 -12.18 -8.66
N VAL A 66 2.93 -10.95 -8.74
CA VAL A 66 2.51 -9.83 -7.91
C VAL A 66 1.62 -8.89 -8.72
N GLU A 67 0.32 -8.93 -8.45
CA GLU A 67 -0.64 -7.98 -9.02
C GLU A 67 -0.64 -6.68 -8.20
N VAL A 68 -0.55 -5.55 -8.90
CA VAL A 68 -0.44 -4.22 -8.30
C VAL A 68 -1.55 -3.31 -8.77
N SER A 69 -2.16 -2.57 -7.84
CA SER A 69 -3.22 -1.62 -8.18
C SER A 69 -2.66 -0.35 -8.80
N PHE A 70 -1.56 0.18 -8.25
CA PHE A 70 -0.86 1.33 -8.82
C PHE A 70 0.66 1.18 -8.74
N VAL A 71 1.35 1.89 -9.64
CA VAL A 71 2.80 2.10 -9.59
C VAL A 71 3.04 3.58 -9.87
N SER A 72 3.85 4.24 -9.05
CA SER A 72 4.21 5.65 -9.20
C SER A 72 5.70 5.83 -8.97
N VAL A 73 6.34 6.68 -9.77
CA VAL A 73 7.75 7.07 -9.58
C VAL A 73 7.78 8.54 -9.21
N LYS A 74 8.52 8.90 -8.15
CA LYS A 74 8.65 10.29 -7.70
C LYS A 74 10.09 10.60 -7.34
N LYS A 75 10.55 11.82 -7.64
CA LYS A 75 11.78 12.36 -7.03
C LYS A 75 11.49 12.59 -5.54
N THR A 76 12.28 11.95 -4.68
CA THR A 76 12.13 12.03 -3.20
C THR A 76 13.40 12.52 -2.53
N SER A 77 14.53 12.52 -3.24
CA SER A 77 15.79 13.07 -2.78
C SER A 77 16.62 13.56 -3.98
N GLU A 78 17.77 14.15 -3.69
CA GLU A 78 18.78 14.35 -4.72
C GLU A 78 19.40 13.01 -5.13
N ALA A 79 19.88 12.95 -6.38
CA ALA A 79 20.65 11.82 -6.88
C ALA A 79 21.98 11.75 -6.12
N ALA A 80 22.46 10.54 -5.85
CA ALA A 80 23.77 10.36 -5.26
C ALA A 80 24.87 10.85 -6.23
N THR A 81 25.95 11.42 -5.69
CA THR A 81 27.08 11.94 -6.47
C THR A 81 27.98 10.85 -7.05
N CYS A 82 27.82 9.60 -6.62
CA CYS A 82 28.57 8.46 -7.13
C CYS A 82 28.02 8.00 -8.50
N LEU A 83 28.89 7.41 -9.32
CA LEU A 83 28.57 6.92 -10.66
C LEU A 83 28.38 5.39 -10.73
N ALA A 84 28.24 4.72 -9.59
CA ALA A 84 28.03 3.28 -9.57
C ALA A 84 26.55 2.94 -9.83
N CYS A 85 26.27 1.84 -10.53
CA CYS A 85 24.89 1.50 -10.89
C CYS A 85 23.95 1.30 -9.70
N THR A 86 24.48 0.87 -8.56
CA THR A 86 23.73 0.66 -7.31
C THR A 86 23.49 1.96 -6.53
N CYS A 87 24.06 3.07 -6.97
CA CYS A 87 23.82 4.36 -6.33
C CYS A 87 22.36 4.79 -6.49
N PRO A 88 21.74 5.41 -5.47
CA PRO A 88 20.39 5.94 -5.59
C PRO A 88 20.29 7.02 -6.68
N SER A 89 19.24 6.95 -7.49
CA SER A 89 18.93 7.95 -8.52
C SER A 89 18.27 9.21 -7.96
N GLY A 90 17.87 9.19 -6.68
CA GLY A 90 17.06 10.23 -6.05
C GLY A 90 15.54 10.05 -6.24
N LYS A 91 15.13 9.00 -6.95
CA LYS A 91 13.71 8.65 -7.12
C LYS A 91 13.33 7.45 -6.27
N THR A 92 12.07 7.43 -5.84
CA THR A 92 11.44 6.30 -5.16
C THR A 92 10.26 5.81 -5.98
N ILE A 93 10.12 4.49 -6.06
CA ILE A 93 9.01 3.80 -6.70
C ILE A 93 8.04 3.37 -5.61
N PHE A 94 6.77 3.72 -5.78
CA PHE A 94 5.66 3.41 -4.88
C PHE A 94 4.73 2.42 -5.56
N VAL A 95 4.42 1.33 -4.88
CA VAL A 95 3.55 0.25 -5.37
C VAL A 95 2.43 0.00 -4.38
N GLY A 96 1.18 0.05 -4.85
CA GLY A 96 0.02 -0.40 -4.07
C GLY A 96 -0.29 -1.86 -4.36
N ALA A 97 -0.25 -2.72 -3.35
CA ALA A 97 -0.47 -4.17 -3.50
C ALA A 97 -1.19 -4.75 -2.27
N SER A 98 -1.61 -6.03 -2.37
CA SER A 98 -2.24 -6.77 -1.28
C SER A 98 -1.30 -6.96 -0.08
N ASP A 99 -1.84 -6.97 1.14
CA ASP A 99 -1.15 -7.30 2.39
C ASP A 99 -0.97 -8.81 2.63
N GLU A 100 -1.37 -9.65 1.65
CA GLU A 100 -1.16 -11.10 1.73
C GLU A 100 0.31 -11.47 1.92
N ALA A 101 0.60 -12.37 2.86
CA ALA A 101 1.96 -12.75 3.23
C ALA A 101 2.82 -13.20 2.04
N THR A 102 2.23 -13.86 1.05
CA THR A 102 2.93 -14.25 -0.19
C THR A 102 3.34 -13.03 -1.01
N THR A 103 2.44 -12.07 -1.20
CA THR A 103 2.72 -10.81 -1.91
C THR A 103 3.81 -10.02 -1.21
N VAL A 104 3.71 -9.87 0.11
CA VAL A 104 4.73 -9.19 0.92
C VAL A 104 6.08 -9.87 0.79
N LYS A 105 6.12 -11.21 0.85
CA LYS A 105 7.35 -11.98 0.68
C LYS A 105 7.98 -11.74 -0.70
N LEU A 106 7.19 -11.78 -1.77
CA LEU A 106 7.67 -11.56 -3.14
C LEU A 106 8.20 -10.14 -3.35
N LEU A 107 7.50 -9.13 -2.82
CA LEU A 107 7.95 -7.73 -2.87
C LEU A 107 9.27 -7.53 -2.11
N ASN A 108 9.39 -8.09 -0.91
CA ASN A 108 10.61 -8.01 -0.10
C ASN A 108 11.80 -8.69 -0.79
N GLN A 109 11.58 -9.81 -1.49
CA GLN A 109 12.64 -10.52 -2.24
C GLN A 109 13.26 -9.68 -3.36
N VAL A 110 12.52 -8.71 -3.90
CA VAL A 110 13.00 -7.82 -4.97
C VAL A 110 13.32 -6.41 -4.45
N GLY A 111 13.37 -6.22 -3.13
CA GLY A 111 13.88 -5.02 -2.48
C GLY A 111 12.85 -3.95 -2.12
N PHE A 112 11.55 -4.21 -2.32
CA PHE A 112 10.51 -3.31 -1.80
C PHE A 112 10.40 -3.44 -0.27
N LYS A 113 9.98 -2.35 0.39
CA LYS A 113 9.78 -2.25 1.84
C LYS A 113 8.46 -1.58 2.16
#